data_AF-A0A7M3YMI9-F1
#
_entry.id   AF-A0A7M3YMI9-F1
#
_cell.length_a   1.000
_cell.length_b   1.000
_cell.length_c   1.000
_cell.angle_alpha   90.00
_cell.angle_beta   90.00
_cell.angle_gamma   90.00
#
_symmetry.space_group_name_H-M   'P 1'
#
loop_
_entity.id
_entity.type
_entity.pdbx_description
1 polymer ?
#
loop_
_entity_poly.entity_id
_entity_poly.type
_entity_poly.pdbx_seq_one_letter_code
_entity_poly.pdbx_strand_id
1 'polypeptide(L)'
;QPAVQSQVVGMKPHGREFSVDKRLLQQMIHHAFDQRRKKIRSSMKKAPRRISRIKGWHAQRWKDAMQSLQDLDIMNARPEELILEDWVDLAKKVEKGSK
;
A
#
# COMPACT_ATOMS: atom_id res chain seq x y z
N GLN A 1 6.97 -32.60 21.90
CA GLN A 1 7.63 -31.28 21.82
C GLN A 1 7.06 -30.52 20.61
N PRO A 2 6.97 -29.18 20.63
CA PRO A 2 6.49 -28.42 19.46
C PRO A 2 7.46 -28.58 18.28
N ALA A 3 6.90 -28.54 17.06
CA ALA A 3 7.67 -28.72 15.83
C ALA A 3 8.53 -27.49 15.45
N VAL A 4 8.31 -26.35 16.12
CA VAL A 4 9.00 -25.09 15.86
C VAL A 4 9.32 -24.36 17.17
N GLN A 5 10.32 -23.49 17.12
CA GLN A 5 10.66 -22.60 18.22
C GLN A 5 9.59 -21.53 18.41
N SER A 6 9.33 -21.18 19.66
CA SER A 6 8.42 -20.08 20.01
C SER A 6 9.20 -18.81 20.34
N GLN A 7 8.57 -17.66 20.12
CA GLN A 7 9.08 -16.36 20.53
C GLN A 7 7.98 -15.57 21.25
N VAL A 8 8.32 -14.94 22.38
CA VAL A 8 7.44 -13.99 23.07
C VAL A 8 7.73 -12.59 22.54
N VAL A 9 6.71 -11.91 22.01
CA VAL A 9 6.82 -10.56 21.46
C VAL A 9 5.86 -9.63 22.19
N GLY A 10 6.39 -8.55 22.75
CA GLY A 10 5.59 -7.48 23.34
C GLY A 10 5.21 -6.43 22.29
N MET A 11 3.93 -6.14 22.15
CA MET A 11 3.44 -5.10 21.24
C MET A 11 2.81 -3.96 22.04
N LYS A 12 3.10 -2.72 21.64
CA LYS A 12 2.44 -1.52 22.19
C LYS A 12 1.86 -0.70 21.03
N PRO A 13 0.69 -0.09 21.19
CA PRO A 13 0.17 0.86 20.21
C PRO A 13 1.17 2.00 20.01
N HIS A 14 1.54 2.28 18.76
CA HIS A 14 2.51 3.33 18.46
C HIS A 14 1.90 4.75 18.44
N GLY A 15 0.57 4.90 18.56
CA GLY A 15 -0.12 6.20 18.62
C GLY A 15 0.03 7.14 17.41
N ARG A 16 0.66 6.68 16.32
CA ARG A 16 0.98 7.49 15.14
C ARG A 16 -0.31 7.75 14.36
N GLU A 17 -0.54 9.02 14.10
CA GLU A 17 -1.54 9.47 13.15
C GLU A 17 -0.96 9.46 11.73
N PHE A 18 -1.75 8.98 10.78
CA PHE A 18 -1.37 8.98 9.38
C PHE A 18 -2.03 10.16 8.68
N SER A 19 -1.27 10.82 7.81
CA SER A 19 -1.76 11.94 6.98
C SER A 19 -2.58 11.50 5.76
N VAL A 20 -2.91 10.21 5.70
CA VAL A 20 -3.67 9.53 4.63
C VAL A 20 -4.71 8.62 5.28
N ASP A 21 -5.73 8.20 4.54
CA ASP A 21 -6.66 7.19 5.06
C ASP A 21 -5.90 5.87 5.32
N LYS A 22 -5.82 5.47 6.60
CA LYS A 22 -5.13 4.24 7.03
C LYS A 22 -5.63 2.99 6.29
N ARG A 23 -6.91 2.96 5.90
CA ARG A 23 -7.49 1.84 5.15
C ARG A 23 -6.94 1.77 3.73
N LEU A 24 -6.68 2.93 3.10
CA LEU A 24 -6.05 3.00 1.79
C LEU A 24 -4.62 2.49 1.88
N LEU A 25 -3.84 3.03 2.82
CA LEU A 25 -2.47 2.60 3.07
C LEU A 25 -2.36 1.08 3.28
N GLN A 26 -3.20 0.52 4.15
CA GLN A 26 -3.24 -0.93 4.42
C GLN A 26 -3.62 -1.74 3.18
N GLN A 27 -4.63 -1.31 2.41
CA GLN A 27 -5.02 -2.00 1.19
C GLN A 27 -3.92 -1.96 0.12
N MET A 28 -3.20 -0.84 -0.02
CA MET A 28 -2.07 -0.70 -0.94
C MET A 28 -0.95 -1.67 -0.57
N ILE A 29 -0.54 -1.70 0.71
CA ILE A 29 0.51 -2.58 1.20
C ILE A 29 0.11 -4.04 0.97
N HIS A 30 -1.06 -4.47 1.45
CA HIS A 30 -1.50 -5.86 1.26
C HIS A 30 -1.57 -6.25 -0.22
N HIS A 31 -2.14 -5.40 -1.07
CA HIS A 31 -2.27 -5.69 -2.49
C HIS A 31 -0.91 -5.82 -3.18
N ALA A 32 0.06 -5.01 -2.78
CA ALA A 32 1.40 -5.07 -3.34
C ALA A 32 2.18 -6.31 -2.87
N PHE A 33 2.03 -6.69 -1.60
CA PHE A 33 2.70 -7.84 -1.00
C PHE A 33 2.16 -9.20 -1.49
N ASP A 34 0.94 -9.27 -2.04
CA ASP A 34 0.46 -10.44 -2.80
C ASP A 34 1.42 -10.83 -3.94
N GLN A 35 2.18 -9.86 -4.46
CA GLN A 35 3.22 -10.04 -5.46
C GLN A 35 4.55 -9.41 -5.00
N ARG A 36 4.98 -9.71 -3.76
CA ARG A 36 6.16 -9.14 -3.06
C ARG A 36 7.39 -8.85 -3.94
N ARG A 37 7.72 -9.74 -4.88
CA ARG A 37 8.92 -9.66 -5.74
C ARG A 37 8.72 -8.90 -7.06
N LYS A 38 7.50 -8.46 -7.39
CA LYS A 38 7.24 -7.66 -8.59
C LYS A 38 7.40 -6.18 -8.31
N LYS A 39 7.67 -5.40 -9.37
CA LYS A 39 7.69 -3.94 -9.29
C LYS A 39 6.33 -3.40 -8.84
N ILE A 40 6.32 -2.30 -8.09
CA ILE A 40 5.09 -1.62 -7.63
C ILE A 40 4.12 -1.36 -8.79
N ARG A 41 4.62 -0.90 -9.95
CA ARG A 41 3.79 -0.69 -11.15
C ARG A 41 3.01 -1.93 -11.60
N SER A 42 3.61 -3.11 -11.43
CA SER A 42 3.02 -4.37 -11.85
C SER A 42 1.96 -4.82 -10.86
N SER A 43 2.24 -4.69 -9.56
CA SER A 43 1.30 -5.08 -8.50
C SER A 43 0.09 -4.15 -8.45
N MET A 44 0.27 -2.84 -8.65
CA MET A 44 -0.79 -1.82 -8.54
C MET A 44 -1.57 -1.57 -9.84
N LYS A 45 -1.25 -2.29 -10.92
CA LYS A 45 -1.97 -2.16 -12.21
C LYS A 45 -3.47 -2.40 -12.07
N LYS A 46 -3.89 -3.26 -11.14
CA LYS A 46 -5.29 -3.49 -10.79
C LYS A 46 -5.61 -2.79 -9.47
N ALA A 47 -6.86 -2.41 -9.30
CA ALA A 47 -7.33 -1.90 -8.03
C ALA A 47 -7.34 -3.02 -6.96
N PRO A 48 -7.02 -2.71 -5.69
CA PRO A 48 -7.21 -3.64 -4.58
C PRO A 48 -8.65 -4.18 -4.53
N ARG A 49 -8.83 -5.48 -4.23
CA ARG A 49 -10.12 -6.22 -4.31
C ARG A 49 -11.30 -5.59 -3.55
N ARG A 50 -11.07 -4.61 -2.67
CA ARG A 50 -12.07 -3.98 -1.81
C ARG A 50 -11.88 -2.47 -1.68
N ILE A 51 -11.31 -1.83 -2.70
CA ILE A 51 -11.03 -0.40 -2.67
C ILE A 51 -12.30 0.44 -2.43
N SER A 52 -13.44 -0.02 -2.94
CA SER A 52 -14.75 0.63 -2.78
C SER A 52 -15.28 0.68 -1.34
N ARG A 53 -14.66 -0.04 -0.41
CA ARG A 53 -14.99 0.08 1.04
C ARG A 53 -14.47 1.38 1.65
N ILE A 54 -13.56 2.06 0.97
CA ILE A 54 -13.06 3.37 1.39
C ILE A 54 -13.94 4.41 0.70
N LYS A 55 -14.60 5.26 1.48
CA LYS A 55 -15.56 6.24 0.97
C LYS A 55 -14.92 7.09 -0.14
N GLY A 56 -15.58 7.16 -1.29
CA GLY A 56 -15.12 7.92 -2.45
C GLY A 56 -14.15 7.19 -3.36
N TRP A 57 -13.67 5.98 -3.02
CA TRP A 57 -12.84 5.18 -3.89
C TRP A 57 -13.64 4.22 -4.77
N HIS A 58 -13.20 4.03 -6.01
CA HIS A 58 -13.70 3.03 -6.95
C HIS A 58 -12.61 2.66 -7.96
N ALA A 59 -12.82 1.60 -8.74
CA ALA A 59 -11.80 1.06 -9.65
C ALA A 59 -11.30 2.09 -10.67
N GLN A 60 -12.21 2.92 -11.22
CA GLN A 60 -11.82 3.95 -12.18
C GLN A 60 -10.91 5.02 -11.55
N ARG A 61 -11.32 5.59 -10.41
CA ARG A 61 -10.52 6.56 -9.65
C ARG A 61 -9.14 6.03 -9.27
N TRP A 62 -9.05 4.74 -8.90
CA TRP A 62 -7.76 4.07 -8.70
C TRP A 62 -6.90 4.06 -9.96
N LYS A 63 -7.48 3.68 -11.09
CA LYS A 63 -6.78 3.62 -12.37
C LYS A 63 -6.25 5.00 -12.77
N ASP A 64 -7.05 6.05 -12.61
CA ASP A 64 -6.67 7.43 -12.92
C ASP A 64 -5.51 7.89 -12.03
N ALA A 65 -5.59 7.61 -10.73
CA ALA A 65 -4.51 7.90 -9.78
C ALA A 65 -3.22 7.13 -10.10
N MET A 66 -3.30 5.85 -10.48
CA MET A 66 -2.12 5.08 -10.87
C MET A 66 -1.50 5.57 -12.16
N GLN A 67 -2.31 6.03 -13.11
CA GLN A 67 -1.83 6.57 -14.38
C GLN A 67 -1.05 7.87 -14.17
N SER A 68 -1.51 8.78 -13.31
CA SER A 68 -0.80 10.04 -13.01
C SER A 68 0.53 9.84 -12.26
N LEU A 69 0.75 8.65 -11.71
CA LEU A 69 1.94 8.33 -10.91
C LEU A 69 2.91 7.35 -11.61
N GLN A 70 2.61 6.95 -12.85
CA GLN A 70 3.31 5.86 -13.54
C GLN A 70 4.83 6.10 -13.71
N ASP A 71 5.24 7.37 -13.78
CA ASP A 71 6.61 7.80 -14.09
C ASP A 71 7.44 8.08 -12.83
N LEU A 72 6.89 7.87 -11.63
CA LEU A 72 7.65 8.00 -10.39
C LEU A 72 8.66 6.86 -10.22
N ASP A 73 9.86 7.17 -9.74
CA ASP A 73 10.92 6.16 -9.52
C ASP A 73 10.47 5.01 -8.60
N ILE A 74 9.66 5.31 -7.58
CA ILE A 74 9.08 4.32 -6.65
C ILE A 74 8.27 3.22 -7.37
N MET A 75 7.77 3.49 -8.59
CA MET A 75 7.05 2.51 -9.41
C MET A 75 7.95 1.36 -9.89
N ASN A 76 9.27 1.58 -9.91
CA ASN A 76 10.27 0.58 -10.27
C ASN A 76 10.79 -0.25 -9.09
N ALA A 77 10.53 0.15 -7.85
CA ALA A 77 10.88 -0.59 -6.65
C ALA A 77 9.96 -1.81 -6.45
N ARG A 78 10.36 -2.73 -5.57
CA ARG A 78 9.56 -3.89 -5.13
C ARG A 78 8.95 -3.61 -3.75
N PRO A 79 7.79 -4.20 -3.42
CA PRO A 79 7.14 -4.03 -2.11
C PRO A 79 8.07 -4.22 -0.90
N GLU A 80 8.99 -5.18 -0.98
CA GLU A 80 9.95 -5.48 0.08
C GLU A 80 11.09 -4.46 0.24
N GLU A 81 11.27 -3.57 -0.74
CA GLU A 81 12.30 -2.52 -0.75
C GLU A 81 11.78 -1.21 -0.12
N LEU A 82 10.46 -1.07 0.06
CA LEU A 82 9.83 0.12 0.64
C LEU A 82 9.74 0.01 2.16
N ILE A 83 10.12 1.07 2.86
CA ILE A 83 9.81 1.27 4.28
C ILE A 83 8.42 1.91 4.45
N LEU A 84 7.89 1.93 5.68
CA LEU A 84 6.53 2.43 5.96
C LEU A 84 6.34 3.88 5.48
N GLU A 85 7.37 4.71 5.61
CA GLU A 85 7.38 6.11 5.19
C GLU A 85 7.18 6.24 3.68
N ASP A 86 7.83 5.40 2.88
CA ASP A 86 7.65 5.36 1.42
C ASP A 86 6.20 5.02 1.05
N TRP A 87 5.59 4.08 1.78
CA TRP A 87 4.19 3.72 1.60
C TRP A 87 3.24 4.87 1.93
N VAL A 88 3.50 5.60 3.02
CA VAL A 88 2.71 6.78 3.40
C VAL A 88 2.82 7.85 2.31
N ASP A 89 4.03 8.12 1.82
CA ASP A 89 4.24 9.13 0.79
C ASP A 89 3.65 8.74 -0.56
N LEU A 90 3.71 7.45 -0.92
CA LEU A 90 3.00 6.93 -2.08
C LEU A 90 1.48 7.11 -1.92
N ALA A 91 0.92 6.74 -0.77
CA ALA A 91 -0.51 6.90 -0.49
C ALA A 91 -0.96 8.37 -0.57
N LYS A 92 -0.16 9.32 -0.08
CA LYS A 92 -0.44 10.77 -0.22
C LYS A 92 -0.53 11.17 -1.68
N LYS A 93 0.38 10.68 -2.53
CA LYS A 93 0.38 10.98 -3.96
C LYS A 93 -0.84 10.34 -4.65
N VAL A 94 -1.24 9.14 -4.24
CA VAL A 94 -2.44 8.45 -4.73
C VAL A 94 -3.72 9.23 -4.40
N GLU A 95 -3.85 9.76 -3.18
CA GLU A 95 -4.99 10.61 -2.81
C GLU A 95 -5.03 11.92 -3.60
N LYS A 96 -3.87 12.50 -3.92
CA LYS A 96 -3.74 13.76 -4.68
C LYS A 96 -3.99 13.59 -6.18
N GLY A 97 -3.37 12.58 -6.81
CA GLY A 97 -3.51 12.28 -8.24
C GLY A 97 -4.88 11.74 -8.65
N SER A 98 -5.81 11.70 -7.69
CA SER A 98 -7.17 11.23 -7.79
C SER A 98 -8.20 12.38 -7.80
N LYS A 99 -7.78 13.63 -7.64
CA LYS A 99 -8.63 14.82 -7.73
C LYS A 99 -8.82 15.28 -9.16
#